data_AF-A0A842P586-F1
#
_entry.id   AF-A0A842P586-F1
#
_cell.length_a   1.000
_cell.length_b   1.000
_cell.length_c   1.000
_cell.angle_alpha   90.00
_cell.angle_beta   90.00
_cell.angle_gamma   90.00
#
_symmetry.space_group_name_H-M   'P 1'
#
loop_
_entity.id
_entity.type
_entity.pdbx_description
1 polymer ?
#
loop_
_entity_poly.entity_id
_entity_poly.type
_entity_poly.pdbx_seq_one_letter_code
_entity_poly.pdbx_strand_id
1 'polypeptide(L)'
;MVTEMITVKLEKKFLGEVDNIVKKHGYQNRTEFIRNALREKVDEAKLREAMMSIAHLKGAAKKKTTEEEYERIREQVFDEFDKKLR
;
A
#
# COMPACT_ATOMS: atom_id res chain seq x y z
N MET A 1 -6.58 -8.53 18.05
CA MET A 1 -5.50 -7.54 17.87
C MET A 1 -5.48 -6.66 19.10
N VAL A 2 -4.33 -6.46 19.72
CA VAL A 2 -4.19 -5.56 20.89
C VAL A 2 -3.98 -4.15 20.36
N THR A 3 -4.70 -3.17 20.91
CA THR A 3 -4.52 -1.75 20.59
C THR A 3 -3.70 -1.09 21.68
N GLU A 4 -2.63 -0.41 21.29
CA GLU A 4 -1.80 0.39 22.18
C GLU A 4 -2.21 1.87 22.13
N MET A 5 -2.12 2.55 23.28
CA MET A 5 -2.41 3.99 23.36
C MET A 5 -1.16 4.80 23.04
N ILE A 6 -1.31 5.84 22.22
CA ILE A 6 -0.26 6.81 21.92
C ILE A 6 -0.72 8.23 22.25
N THR A 7 0.23 9.08 22.64
CA THR A 7 0.00 10.51 22.84
C THR A 7 0.81 11.29 21.80
N VAL A 8 0.16 12.18 21.07
CA VAL A 8 0.79 13.03 20.05
C VAL A 8 0.49 14.50 20.30
N LYS A 9 1.46 15.36 19.99
CA LYS A 9 1.27 16.83 20.00
C LYS A 9 1.04 17.29 18.57
N LEU A 10 -0.05 18.01 18.34
CA LEU A 10 -0.44 18.54 17.03
C LEU A 10 -0.65 20.05 17.14
N GLU A 11 -0.42 20.75 16.04
CA GLU A 11 -0.77 22.17 15.95
C GLU A 11 -2.29 22.34 16.13
N LYS A 12 -2.71 23.35 16.90
CA LYS A 12 -4.12 23.61 17.18
C LYS A 12 -4.96 23.82 15.92
N LYS A 13 -4.41 24.54 14.92
CA LYS A 13 -5.11 24.76 13.64
C LYS A 13 -5.33 23.45 12.90
N PHE A 14 -4.28 22.64 12.77
CA PHE A 14 -4.34 21.32 12.16
C PHE A 14 -5.33 20.38 12.88
N LEU A 15 -5.37 20.40 14.22
CA LEU A 15 -6.36 19.63 14.97
C LEU A 15 -7.80 20.04 14.63
N GLY A 16 -8.03 21.34 14.37
CA GLY A 16 -9.32 21.83 13.88
C GLY A 16 -9.66 21.35 12.47
N GLU A 17 -8.68 21.22 11.58
CA GLU A 17 -8.88 20.62 10.26
C GLU A 17 -9.24 19.14 10.37
N VAL A 18 -8.55 18.40 11.25
CA VAL A 18 -8.87 17.00 11.55
C VAL A 18 -10.31 16.85 12.04
N ASP A 19 -10.77 17.73 12.94
CA ASP A 19 -12.15 17.72 13.42
C ASP A 19 -13.18 17.93 12.30
N ASN A 20 -12.88 18.84 11.38
CA ASN A 20 -13.75 19.12 10.24
C ASN A 20 -13.83 17.90 9.31
N ILE A 21 -12.70 17.22 9.07
CA ILE A 21 -12.66 16.00 8.24
C ILE A 21 -13.42 14.87 8.93
N VAL A 22 -13.21 14.65 10.24
CA VAL A 22 -13.93 13.65 11.03
C VAL A 22 -15.44 13.81 10.87
N LYS A 23 -15.95 15.03 11.04
CA LYS A 23 -17.37 15.35 10.88
C LYS A 23 -17.86 15.18 9.44
N LYS A 24 -17.11 15.73 8.46
CA LYS A 24 -17.51 15.74 7.05
C LYS A 24 -17.60 14.34 6.46
N HIS A 25 -16.71 13.43 6.87
CA HIS A 25 -16.64 12.07 6.36
C HIS A 25 -17.35 11.05 7.25
N GLY A 26 -18.04 11.48 8.31
CA GLY A 26 -18.88 10.61 9.14
C GLY A 26 -18.09 9.65 10.03
N TYR A 27 -16.85 9.98 10.39
CA TYR A 27 -16.08 9.19 11.35
C TYR A 27 -16.67 9.30 12.74
N GLN A 28 -16.66 8.21 13.51
CA GLN A 28 -17.24 8.18 14.85
C GLN A 28 -16.41 9.02 15.83
N ASN A 29 -15.09 9.04 15.68
CA ASN A 29 -14.17 9.79 16.52
C ASN A 29 -12.81 10.02 15.84
N ARG A 30 -11.99 10.92 16.42
CA ARG A 30 -10.62 11.20 15.96
C ARG A 30 -9.74 9.95 15.92
N THR A 31 -9.89 9.05 16.88
CA THR A 31 -9.04 7.86 16.99
C THR A 31 -9.25 6.92 15.81
N GLU A 32 -10.49 6.73 15.38
CA GLU A 32 -10.83 5.96 14.19
C GLU A 32 -10.19 6.58 12.93
N PHE A 33 -10.40 7.88 12.73
CA PHE A 33 -9.82 8.60 11.61
C PHE A 33 -8.29 8.51 11.57
N ILE A 34 -7.62 8.82 12.70
CA ILE A 34 -6.16 8.79 12.79
C ILE A 34 -5.63 7.37 12.55
N ARG A 35 -6.30 6.34 13.08
CA ARG A 35 -5.90 4.94 12.86
C ARG A 35 -5.97 4.56 11.39
N ASN A 36 -7.03 4.93 10.68
CA ASN A 36 -7.19 4.63 9.27
C ASN A 36 -6.16 5.40 8.42
N ALA A 37 -5.99 6.70 8.68
CA ALA A 37 -5.01 7.53 8.00
C ALA A 37 -3.57 7.01 8.20
N LEU A 38 -3.21 6.57 9.41
CA LEU A 38 -1.91 5.97 9.68
C LEU A 38 -1.72 4.64 8.93
N ARG A 39 -2.75 3.79 8.88
CA ARG A 39 -2.70 2.53 8.14
C ARG A 39 -2.48 2.77 6.65
N GLU A 40 -3.29 3.63 6.05
CA GLU A 40 -3.15 4.02 4.65
C GLU A 40 -1.75 4.56 4.37
N LYS A 41 -1.21 5.40 5.25
CA LYS A 41 0.12 5.98 5.04
C LYS A 41 1.25 4.95 5.14
N VAL A 42 1.14 4.00 6.06
CA VAL A 42 2.10 2.90 6.21
C VAL A 42 2.05 1.99 4.97
N ASP A 43 0.87 1.66 4.49
CA ASP A 43 0.73 0.79 3.32
C ASP A 43 1.21 1.49 2.04
N GLU A 44 0.95 2.80 1.89
CA GLU A 44 1.49 3.61 0.80
C GLU A 44 3.02 3.67 0.84
N ALA A 45 3.62 3.79 2.03
CA ALA A 45 5.08 3.79 2.20
C ALA A 45 5.69 2.45 1.79
N LYS A 46 5.13 1.33 2.26
CA LYS A 46 5.56 -0.02 1.87
C LYS A 46 5.45 -0.24 0.37
N LEU A 47 4.34 0.18 -0.24
CA LEU A 47 4.16 0.07 -1.68
C LEU A 47 5.21 0.88 -2.44
N ARG A 48 5.50 2.11 -2.00
CA ARG A 48 6.53 2.95 -2.63
C ARG A 48 7.91 2.31 -2.56
N GLU A 49 8.28 1.74 -1.42
CA GLU A 49 9.55 1.03 -1.25
C GLU A 49 9.62 -0.22 -2.14
N ALA A 50 8.55 -1.03 -2.19
CA ALA A 50 8.47 -2.18 -3.07
C ALA A 50 8.57 -1.78 -4.56
N MET A 51 7.91 -0.68 -4.95
CA MET A 51 8.00 -0.15 -6.31
C MET A 51 9.41 0.31 -6.65
N MET A 52 10.11 0.99 -5.74
CA MET A 52 11.51 1.38 -5.93
C MET A 52 12.42 0.16 -6.03
N SER A 53 12.18 -0.87 -5.22
CA SER A 53 12.98 -2.09 -5.26
C SER A 53 12.81 -2.86 -6.56
N ILE A 54 11.66 -2.79 -7.23
CA ILE A 54 11.45 -3.42 -8.55
C ILE A 54 11.65 -2.45 -9.73
N ALA A 55 11.88 -1.15 -9.47
CA ALA A 55 12.00 -0.14 -10.52
C ALA A 55 13.17 -0.44 -11.48
N HIS A 56 14.27 -1.02 -10.97
CA HIS A 56 15.40 -1.46 -11.78
C HIS A 56 15.06 -2.62 -12.73
N LEU A 57 13.98 -3.36 -12.47
CA LEU A 57 13.48 -4.42 -13.34
C LEU A 57 12.60 -3.86 -14.46
N LYS A 58 12.02 -2.66 -14.27
CA LYS A 58 11.15 -2.01 -15.25
C LYS A 58 11.97 -1.60 -16.47
N GLY A 59 11.78 -2.30 -17.58
CA GLY A 59 12.53 -2.08 -18.82
C GLY A 59 13.85 -2.85 -18.93
N ALA A 60 14.19 -3.69 -17.94
CA ALA A 60 15.33 -4.61 -18.05
C ALA A 60 15.10 -5.70 -19.11
N ALA A 61 13.84 -5.94 -19.49
CA ALA A 61 13.48 -6.79 -20.62
C ALA A 61 13.85 -6.12 -21.94
N LYS A 62 15.05 -6.44 -22.46
CA LYS A 62 15.52 -5.99 -23.78
C LYS A 62 14.78 -6.67 -24.95
N LYS A 63 14.00 -7.71 -24.68
CA LYS A 63 13.30 -8.50 -25.70
C LYS A 63 11.90 -7.93 -25.93
N LYS A 64 11.54 -7.67 -27.18
CA LYS A 64 10.13 -7.48 -27.57
C LYS A 64 9.47 -8.85 -27.51
N THR A 65 8.63 -9.06 -26.50
CA THR A 65 7.84 -10.28 -26.35
C THR A 65 6.50 -10.07 -27.05
N THR A 66 6.10 -11.00 -27.92
CA THR A 66 4.76 -10.99 -28.50
C THR A 66 3.73 -11.42 -27.45
N GLU A 67 2.46 -11.10 -27.67
CA GLU A 67 1.39 -11.45 -26.72
C GLU A 67 1.34 -12.96 -26.44
N GLU A 68 1.49 -13.78 -27.48
CA GLU A 68 1.55 -15.25 -27.39
C GLU A 68 2.79 -15.79 -26.64
N GLU A 69 3.94 -15.12 -26.71
CA GLU A 69 5.09 -15.48 -25.87
C GLU A 69 4.87 -15.06 -24.42
N TYR A 70 4.20 -13.93 -24.20
CA TYR A 70 3.92 -13.42 -22.87
C TYR A 70 2.95 -14.31 -22.10
N GLU A 71 1.90 -14.81 -22.78
CA GLU A 71 0.97 -15.79 -22.22
C GLU A 71 1.67 -17.10 -21.84
N ARG A 72 2.52 -17.64 -22.73
CA ARG A 72 3.31 -18.84 -22.44
C ARG A 72 4.25 -18.68 -21.25
N ILE A 73 4.95 -17.54 -21.16
CA ILE A 73 5.82 -17.23 -20.01
C ILE A 73 4.98 -17.14 -18.73
N ARG A 74 3.80 -16.51 -18.79
CA ARG A 74 2.92 -16.38 -17.61
C ARG A 74 2.45 -17.74 -17.10
N GLU A 75 2.01 -18.64 -17.99
CA GLU A 75 1.59 -20.00 -17.61
C GLU A 75 2.73 -20.78 -16.97
N GLN A 76 3.92 -20.78 -17.59
CA GLN A 76 5.08 -21.47 -17.04
C GLN A 76 5.49 -20.95 -15.66
N VAL A 77 5.50 -19.63 -15.48
CA VAL A 77 5.81 -19.00 -14.20
C VAL A 77 4.74 -19.37 -13.16
N PHE A 78 3.46 -19.37 -13.52
CA PHE A 78 2.38 -19.77 -12.62
C PHE A 78 2.53 -21.22 -12.15
N ASP A 79 2.82 -22.14 -13.07
CA ASP A 79 3.04 -23.56 -12.75
C ASP A 79 4.26 -23.76 -11.84
N GLU A 80 5.34 -23.00 -12.05
CA GLU A 80 6.51 -23.03 -11.17
C GLU A 80 6.21 -22.49 -9.77
N PHE A 81 5.41 -21.44 -9.66
CA PHE A 81 4.99 -20.90 -8.35
C PHE A 81 4.07 -21.87 -7.61
N ASP A 82 3.10 -22.48 -8.30
CA ASP A 82 2.19 -23.47 -7.69
C ASP A 82 2.95 -24.67 -7.15
N LYS A 83 3.98 -25.15 -7.87
CA LYS A 83 4.88 -26.22 -7.43
C LYS A 83 5.74 -25.84 -6.22
N LYS A 84 6.07 -24.56 -6.03
CA LYS A 84 6.87 -24.07 -4.88
C LYS A 84 6.02 -23.78 -3.64
N LEU A 85 4.72 -23.56 -3.81
CA LEU A 85 3.76 -23.26 -2.75
C LEU A 85 3.04 -24.51 -2.20
N ARG A 86 3.15 -25.65 -2.90
CA ARG A 86 2.81 -26.98 -2.39
C ARG A 86 3.96 -27.61 -1.63
#